data_AF-A0A950CLM7-F1
#
_entry.id   AF-A0A950CLM7-F1
#
_cell.length_a   1.000
_cell.length_b   1.000
_cell.length_c   1.000
_cell.angle_alpha   90.00
_cell.angle_beta   90.00
_cell.angle_gamma   90.00
#
_symmetry.space_group_name_H-M   'P 1'
#
loop_
_entity.id
_entity.type
_entity.pdbx_description
1 polymer ?
#
loop_
_entity_poly.entity_id
_entity_poly.type
_entity_poly.pdbx_seq_one_letter_code
_entity_poly.pdbx_strand_id
1 'polypeptide(L)'
;MTRGKSGNKQLRDFGLVTGAVFAGLFGLLLPCLKGRALPLWPFLLWVALSVPALLRPQLLKYPYAGWIRVGRVLGWVNSQIILAAIFYLIIVPMGLAARLFGYDPMAREFSAEVDTYRRPSRQAPHKEMERPF
;
A
#
# COMPACT_ATOMS: atom_id res chain seq x y z
N MET A 1 19.96 19.92 -0.46
CA MET A 1 19.18 21.02 -1.08
C MET A 1 19.29 20.94 -2.60
N THR A 2 18.43 20.17 -3.29
CA THR A 2 18.40 20.08 -4.78
C THR A 2 16.98 19.74 -5.27
N ARG A 3 16.00 20.65 -5.09
CA ARG A 3 14.58 20.36 -5.39
C ARG A 3 13.87 21.42 -6.26
N GLY A 4 14.61 22.07 -7.16
CA GLY A 4 14.08 23.14 -8.02
C GLY A 4 13.47 22.68 -9.35
N LYS A 5 14.07 21.69 -10.03
CA LYS A 5 13.66 21.28 -11.39
C LYS A 5 12.57 20.19 -11.42
N SER A 6 12.49 19.33 -10.40
CA SER A 6 11.54 18.20 -10.38
C SER A 6 10.11 18.61 -10.08
N GLY A 7 9.89 19.69 -9.31
CA GLY A 7 8.54 20.13 -8.92
C GLY A 7 7.68 20.52 -10.12
N ASN A 8 8.20 21.35 -11.03
CA ASN A 8 7.43 21.79 -12.20
C ASN A 8 7.11 20.65 -13.17
N LYS A 9 8.01 19.67 -13.32
CA LYS A 9 7.77 18.48 -14.14
C LYS A 9 6.69 17.58 -13.53
N GLN A 10 6.75 17.34 -12.21
CA GLN A 10 5.73 16.57 -11.49
C GLN A 10 4.34 17.21 -11.55
N LEU A 11 4.25 18.54 -11.46
CA LEU A 11 2.96 19.25 -11.57
C LEU A 11 2.39 19.16 -13.00
N ARG A 12 3.26 19.19 -14.03
CA ARG A 12 2.85 19.01 -15.43
C ARG A 12 2.38 17.59 -15.70
N ASP A 13 3.16 16.59 -15.26
CA ASP A 13 2.80 15.17 -15.41
C ASP A 13 1.50 14.86 -14.67
N PHE A 14 1.29 15.42 -13.46
CA PHE A 14 0.04 15.29 -12.73
C PHE A 14 -1.15 15.85 -13.52
N GLY A 15 -1.04 17.06 -14.08
CA GLY A 15 -2.10 17.67 -14.88
C GLY A 15 -2.40 16.88 -16.16
N LEU A 16 -1.36 16.41 -16.86
CA LEU A 16 -1.50 15.62 -18.09
C LEU A 16 -2.10 14.24 -17.82
N VAL A 17 -1.60 13.51 -16.82
CA VAL A 17 -2.09 12.16 -16.49
C VAL A 17 -3.50 12.23 -15.93
N THR A 18 -3.76 13.12 -14.97
CA THR A 18 -5.10 13.27 -14.38
C THR A 18 -6.09 13.73 -15.43
N GLY A 19 -5.71 14.70 -16.26
CA GLY A 19 -6.50 15.10 -17.41
C GLY A 19 -6.81 13.89 -18.32
N ALA A 20 -5.78 13.22 -18.85
CA ALA A 20 -5.97 12.09 -19.75
C ALA A 20 -6.87 10.99 -19.16
N VAL A 21 -6.75 10.68 -17.87
CA VAL A 21 -7.63 9.74 -17.18
C VAL A 21 -9.07 10.25 -17.13
N PHE A 22 -9.31 11.51 -16.77
CA PHE A 22 -10.66 12.07 -16.76
C PHE A 22 -11.29 12.13 -18.16
N ALA A 23 -10.54 12.53 -19.19
CA ALA A 23 -11.01 12.54 -20.57
C ALA A 23 -11.29 11.12 -21.11
N GLY A 24 -10.40 10.17 -20.85
CA GLY A 24 -10.58 8.79 -21.27
C GLY A 24 -11.75 8.11 -20.58
N LEU A 25 -11.84 8.24 -19.25
CA LEU A 25 -12.85 7.53 -18.45
C LEU A 25 -14.25 8.16 -18.59
N PHE A 26 -14.35 9.49 -18.45
CA PHE A 26 -15.65 10.19 -18.50
C PHE A 26 -16.03 10.68 -19.89
N GLY A 27 -15.06 10.99 -20.76
CA GLY A 27 -15.31 11.44 -22.12
C GLY A 27 -15.45 10.30 -23.14
N LEU A 28 -14.75 9.17 -22.95
CA LEU A 28 -14.75 8.07 -23.93
C LEU A 28 -15.41 6.80 -23.39
N LEU A 29 -15.00 6.33 -22.20
CA LEU A 29 -15.40 5.02 -21.69
C LEU A 29 -16.87 5.00 -21.22
N LEU A 30 -17.30 6.00 -20.45
CA LEU A 30 -18.68 6.12 -19.96
C LEU A 30 -19.73 6.29 -21.07
N PRO A 31 -19.52 7.15 -22.09
CA PRO A 31 -20.46 7.30 -23.19
C PRO A 31 -20.50 6.07 -24.10
N CYS A 32 -19.34 5.42 -24.32
CA CYS A 32 -19.24 4.21 -25.13
C CYS A 32 -19.96 3.02 -24.47
N LEU A 33 -19.86 2.85 -23.15
CA LEU A 33 -20.61 1.80 -22.43
C LEU A 33 -22.13 2.08 -22.33
N LYS A 34 -22.55 3.35 -22.33
CA LYS A 34 -23.97 3.73 -22.15
C LYS A 34 -24.70 4.12 -23.43
N GLY A 35 -24.03 4.12 -24.59
CA GLY A 35 -24.62 4.48 -25.89
C GLY A 35 -25.24 5.89 -25.94
N ARG A 36 -24.83 6.80 -25.05
CA ARG A 36 -25.36 8.18 -24.97
C ARG A 36 -24.43 9.17 -25.66
N ALA A 37 -25.01 10.28 -26.14
CA ALA A 37 -24.28 11.41 -26.70
C ALA A 37 -23.14 11.86 -25.77
N LEU A 38 -21.98 12.13 -26.36
CA LEU A 38 -20.77 12.58 -25.65
C LEU A 38 -21.11 13.84 -24.83
N PRO A 39 -21.19 13.74 -23.49
CA PRO A 39 -21.39 14.94 -22.69
C PRO A 39 -20.14 15.82 -22.86
N LEU A 40 -20.34 17.10 -23.16
CA LEU A 40 -19.25 18.07 -23.37
C LEU A 40 -18.60 18.52 -22.06
N TRP A 41 -19.29 18.33 -20.92
CA TRP A 41 -18.87 18.78 -19.60
C TRP A 41 -17.55 18.14 -19.09
N PRO A 42 -17.32 16.82 -19.24
CA PRO A 42 -16.03 16.18 -18.94
C PRO A 42 -14.87 16.72 -19.76
N PHE A 43 -15.11 17.06 -21.04
CA PHE A 43 -14.13 17.71 -21.90
C PHE A 43 -13.82 19.13 -21.43
N LEU A 44 -14.83 19.88 -20.98
CA LEU A 44 -14.63 21.21 -20.40
C LEU A 44 -13.77 21.16 -19.13
N LEU A 45 -14.04 20.19 -18.24
CA LEU A 45 -13.23 19.94 -17.04
C LEU A 45 -11.80 19.51 -17.41
N TRP A 46 -11.65 18.68 -18.45
CA TRP A 46 -10.34 18.28 -18.95
C TRP A 46 -9.51 19.47 -19.42
N VAL A 47 -10.09 20.33 -20.26
CA VAL A 47 -9.44 21.53 -20.78
C VAL A 47 -9.15 22.50 -19.63
N ALA A 48 -10.12 22.72 -18.74
CA ALA A 48 -9.96 23.62 -17.60
C ALA A 48 -8.86 23.17 -16.62
N LEU A 49 -8.56 21.86 -16.54
CA LEU A 49 -7.48 21.34 -15.70
C LEU A 49 -6.14 21.23 -16.43
N SER A 50 -6.16 20.89 -17.72
CA SER A 50 -4.95 20.63 -18.53
C SER A 50 -4.31 21.93 -19.07
N VAL A 51 -5.11 22.91 -19.47
CA VAL A 51 -4.62 24.21 -19.99
C VAL A 51 -3.79 24.99 -18.96
N PRO A 52 -4.24 25.17 -17.70
CA PRO A 52 -3.40 25.82 -16.69
C PRO A 52 -2.19 24.97 -16.29
N ALA A 53 -2.24 23.64 -16.44
CA ALA A 53 -1.09 22.77 -16.21
C ALA A 53 0.06 23.01 -17.20
N LEU A 54 -0.27 23.37 -18.45
CA LEU A 54 0.68 23.73 -19.50
C LEU A 54 1.16 25.19 -19.41
N LEU A 55 0.26 26.14 -19.14
CA LEU A 55 0.57 27.57 -19.17
C LEU A 55 1.26 28.07 -17.89
N ARG A 56 0.75 27.68 -16.71
CA ARG A 56 1.22 28.17 -15.39
C ARG A 56 1.14 27.04 -14.35
N PRO A 57 2.09 26.08 -14.36
CA PRO A 57 2.06 24.93 -13.45
C PRO A 57 2.08 25.33 -11.96
N GLN A 58 2.53 26.53 -11.63
CA GLN A 58 2.55 27.04 -10.25
C GLN A 58 1.16 27.16 -9.61
N LEU A 59 0.09 27.40 -10.39
CA LEU A 59 -1.28 27.41 -9.87
C LEU A 59 -1.73 26.02 -9.39
N LEU A 60 -1.23 24.94 -10.02
CA LEU A 60 -1.57 23.58 -9.65
C LEU A 60 -0.86 23.10 -8.37
N LYS A 61 0.02 23.90 -7.78
CA LYS A 61 0.77 23.52 -6.58
C LYS A 61 -0.14 23.23 -5.38
N TYR A 62 -1.19 24.04 -5.20
CA TYR A 62 -2.15 23.88 -4.11
C TYR A 62 -3.01 22.61 -4.26
N PRO A 63 -3.71 22.37 -5.38
CA PRO A 63 -4.49 21.15 -5.57
C PRO A 63 -3.60 19.90 -5.61
N TYR A 64 -2.41 19.96 -6.22
CA TYR A 64 -1.45 18.85 -6.21
C TYR A 64 -1.02 18.48 -4.79
N ALA A 65 -0.74 19.47 -3.93
CA ALA A 65 -0.37 19.20 -2.53
C ALA A 65 -1.52 18.53 -1.76
N GLY A 66 -2.77 18.96 -1.98
CA GLY A 66 -3.95 18.32 -1.42
C GLY A 66 -4.10 16.86 -1.90
N TRP A 67 -3.97 16.65 -3.21
CA TRP A 67 -4.07 15.33 -3.83
C TRP A 67 -3.01 14.36 -3.30
N ILE A 68 -1.76 14.80 -3.19
CA ILE A 68 -0.67 13.99 -2.62
C ILE A 68 -0.92 13.68 -1.15
N ARG A 69 -1.52 14.59 -0.39
CA ARG A 69 -1.88 14.35 1.02
C ARG A 69 -2.94 13.25 1.13
N VAL A 70 -3.96 13.29 0.28
CA VAL A 70 -4.99 12.23 0.19
C VAL A 70 -4.34 10.91 -0.22
N GLY A 71 -3.52 10.92 -1.26
CA GLY A 71 -2.81 9.71 -1.72
C GLY A 71 -1.90 9.10 -0.65
N ARG A 72 -1.28 9.93 0.21
CA ARG A 72 -0.49 9.43 1.35
C ARG A 72 -1.35 8.75 2.40
N VAL A 73 -2.49 9.34 2.75
CA VAL A 73 -3.44 8.73 3.70
C VAL A 73 -3.96 7.41 3.13
N LEU A 74 -4.34 7.41 1.85
CA LEU A 74 -4.80 6.20 1.16
C LEU A 74 -3.71 5.12 1.13
N GLY A 75 -2.47 5.49 0.86
CA GLY A 75 -1.33 4.58 0.91
C GLY A 75 -1.08 4.00 2.31
N TRP A 76 -1.21 4.81 3.35
CA TRP A 76 -1.09 4.35 4.73
C TRP A 76 -2.19 3.35 5.10
N VAL A 77 -3.45 3.65 4.74
CA VAL A 77 -4.59 2.75 4.92
C VAL A 77 -4.36 1.45 4.14
N ASN A 78 -3.92 1.53 2.88
CA ASN A 78 -3.65 0.36 2.05
C ASN A 78 -2.58 -0.56 2.67
N SER A 79 -1.49 0.00 3.19
CA SER A 79 -0.47 -0.79 3.88
C SER A 79 -1.01 -1.51 5.11
N GLN A 80 -1.90 -0.86 5.88
CA GLN A 80 -2.55 -1.50 7.02
C GLN A 80 -3.51 -2.62 6.59
N ILE A 81 -4.29 -2.40 5.53
CA ILE A 81 -5.20 -3.40 4.98
C ILE A 81 -4.43 -4.62 4.49
N ILE A 82 -3.34 -4.43 3.73
CA ILE A 82 -2.51 -5.53 3.24
C ILE A 82 -1.93 -6.33 4.40
N LEU A 83 -1.37 -5.65 5.41
CA LEU A 83 -0.81 -6.32 6.58
C LEU A 83 -1.88 -7.09 7.37
N ALA A 84 -3.06 -6.49 7.57
CA ALA A 84 -4.18 -7.14 8.22
C ALA A 84 -4.66 -8.36 7.42
N ALA A 85 -4.79 -8.23 6.09
CA ALA A 85 -5.18 -9.32 5.22
C ALA A 85 -4.20 -10.49 5.30
N ILE A 86 -2.89 -10.23 5.22
CA ILE A 86 -1.85 -11.26 5.39
C ILE A 86 -1.98 -11.94 6.76
N PHE A 87 -2.15 -11.16 7.83
CA PHE A 87 -2.27 -11.70 9.17
C PHE A 87 -3.49 -12.60 9.31
N TYR A 88 -4.67 -12.14 8.88
CA TYR A 88 -5.92 -12.88 9.03
C TYR A 88 -6.09 -14.03 8.04
N LEU A 89 -5.54 -13.93 6.82
CA LEU A 89 -5.69 -14.97 5.78
C LEU A 89 -4.58 -16.01 5.79
N ILE A 90 -3.40 -15.70 6.35
CA ILE A 90 -2.25 -16.61 6.34
C ILE A 90 -1.87 -16.99 7.77
N ILE A 91 -1.52 -16.01 8.61
CA ILE A 91 -0.95 -16.29 9.94
C ILE A 91 -1.98 -16.92 10.88
N VAL A 92 -3.19 -16.33 10.95
CA VAL A 92 -4.28 -16.82 11.81
C VAL A 92 -4.70 -18.25 11.45
N PRO A 93 -5.04 -18.59 10.18
CA PRO A 93 -5.44 -19.95 9.85
C PRO A 93 -4.28 -20.93 9.98
N MET A 94 -3.03 -20.51 9.75
CA MET A 94 -1.87 -21.37 10.02
C MET A 94 -1.74 -21.70 11.51
N GLY A 95 -1.92 -20.71 12.39
CA GLY A 95 -1.93 -20.93 13.85
C GLY A 95 -3.11 -21.78 14.31
N LEU A 96 -4.29 -21.57 13.71
CA LEU A 96 -5.48 -22.38 13.99
C LEU A 96 -5.29 -23.82 13.50
N ALA A 97 -4.71 -24.03 12.32
CA ALA A 97 -4.36 -25.34 11.80
C ALA A 97 -3.35 -26.03 12.72
N ALA A 98 -2.28 -25.36 13.14
CA ALA A 98 -1.32 -25.91 14.10
C ALA A 98 -2.01 -26.34 15.40
N ARG A 99 -2.95 -25.54 15.92
CA ARG A 99 -3.74 -25.88 17.11
C ARG A 99 -4.66 -27.08 16.87
N LEU A 100 -5.31 -27.19 15.70
CA LEU A 100 -6.16 -28.33 15.34
C LEU A 100 -5.36 -29.63 15.19
N PHE A 101 -4.14 -29.55 14.66
CA PHE A 101 -3.23 -30.70 14.54
C PHE A 101 -2.47 -31.01 15.84
N GLY A 102 -2.75 -30.31 16.95
CA GLY A 102 -2.09 -30.53 18.24
C GLY A 102 -0.61 -30.14 18.25
N TYR A 103 -0.16 -29.36 17.26
CA TYR A 103 1.21 -28.89 17.18
C TYR A 103 1.37 -27.65 18.05
N ASP A 104 1.89 -27.86 19.27
CA ASP A 104 2.31 -26.78 20.16
C ASP A 104 3.83 -26.61 20.12
N PRO A 105 4.36 -25.71 19.27
CA PRO A 105 5.80 -25.50 19.15
C PRO A 105 6.42 -24.91 20.42
N MET A 106 5.62 -24.32 21.31
CA MET A 106 6.11 -23.69 22.54
C MET A 106 5.79 -24.48 23.80
N ALA A 107 5.12 -25.64 23.70
CA ALA A 107 4.71 -26.48 24.84
C ALA A 107 4.14 -25.63 25.99
N ARG A 108 3.13 -24.81 25.66
CA ARG A 108 2.50 -23.80 26.51
C ARG A 108 1.45 -24.37 27.45
N GLU A 109 1.13 -25.66 27.33
CA GLU A 109 0.21 -26.32 28.25
C GLU A 109 0.75 -26.31 29.68
N PHE A 110 -0.09 -25.86 30.60
CA PHE A 110 0.25 -25.84 32.02
C PHE A 110 0.10 -27.25 32.59
N SER A 111 1.21 -27.83 33.02
CA SER A 111 1.26 -29.07 33.76
C SER A 111 1.52 -28.77 35.24
N ALA A 112 0.56 -29.13 36.09
CA ALA A 112 0.72 -29.06 37.54
C ALA A 112 1.61 -30.18 38.11
N GLU A 113 1.99 -31.15 37.26
CA GLU A 113 2.69 -32.37 37.65
C GLU A 113 4.21 -32.28 37.42
N VAL A 114 4.71 -31.18 36.81
CA VAL A 114 6.14 -30.98 36.54
C VAL A 114 6.74 -29.96 37.50
N ASP A 115 7.85 -30.33 38.16
CA ASP A 115 8.59 -29.45 39.09
C ASP A 115 9.16 -28.19 38.42
N THR A 116 9.43 -28.22 37.11
CA THR A 116 10.03 -27.10 36.38
C THR A 116 9.83 -27.22 34.87
N TYR A 117 9.41 -26.11 34.23
CA TYR A 117 9.25 -25.99 32.77
C TYR A 117 10.56 -25.79 31.99
N ARG A 118 11.71 -25.65 32.67
CA ARG A 118 13.00 -25.49 32.02
C ARG A 118 13.38 -26.78 31.31
N ARG A 119 13.50 -26.72 29.98
CA ARG A 119 14.16 -27.77 29.23
C ARG A 119 15.67 -27.64 29.38
N PRO A 120 16.40 -28.72 29.69
CA PRO A 120 17.85 -28.66 29.80
C PRO A 120 18.45 -28.22 28.45
N SER A 121 19.27 -27.17 28.49
CA SER A 121 20.08 -26.75 27.36
C SER A 121 20.99 -27.91 26.96
N ARG A 122 21.00 -28.27 25.68
CA ARG A 122 21.96 -29.25 25.16
C ARG A 122 23.33 -28.59 25.26
N GLN A 123 24.21 -29.10 26.13
CA GLN A 123 25.58 -28.62 26.19
C GLN A 123 26.26 -28.94 24.86
N ALA A 124 26.58 -27.90 24.10
CA ALA A 124 27.33 -28.06 22.85
C ALA A 124 28.71 -28.66 23.20
N PRO A 125 29.16 -29.72 22.51
CA PRO A 125 30.49 -30.28 22.71
C PRO A 125 31.56 -29.19 22.51
N HIS A 126 32.63 -29.22 23.30
CA HIS A 126 33.68 -28.19 23.32
C HIS A 126 34.25 -27.86 21.93
N LYS A 127 34.25 -28.84 21.02
CA LYS A 127 34.70 -28.70 19.62
C LYS A 127 33.83 -27.77 18.76
N GLU A 128 32.56 -27.58 19.11
CA GLU A 128 31.66 -26.61 18.45
C GLU A 128 31.88 -25.18 18.96
N MET A 129 32.45 -25.01 20.17
CA MET A 129 32.77 -23.68 20.70
C MET A 129 33.95 -23.02 19.98
N GLU A 130 34.82 -23.82 19.35
CA GLU A 130 35.98 -23.34 18.58
C GLU A 130 35.57 -22.73 17.23
N ARG A 131 34.37 -23.05 16.71
CA ARG A 131 33.83 -22.48 15.46
C ARG A 131 32.37 -22.07 15.65
N PRO A 132 32.13 -20.87 16.21
CA PRO A 132 30.79 -20.42 16.56
C PRO A 132 29.90 -20.00 15.37
N PHE A 133 30.38 -20.13 14.13
CA PHE A 133 29.66 -19.81 12.89
C PHE A 133 29.92 -20.86 11.81
#